data_AF-A0A5C7PC89-F1
#
_entry.id   AF-A0A5C7PC89-F1
#
_cell.length_a   1.000
_cell.length_b   1.000
_cell.length_c   1.000
_cell.angle_alpha   90.00
_cell.angle_beta   90.00
_cell.angle_gamma   90.00
#
_symmetry.space_group_name_H-M   'P 1'
#
loop_
_entity.id
_entity.type
_entity.pdbx_description
1 polymer ?
#
loop_
_entity_poly.entity_id
_entity_poly.type
_entity_poly.pdbx_seq_one_letter_code
_entity_poly.pdbx_strand_id
1 'polypeptide(L)' 'MTTIIQPDRRLQLVFLKAHLRCLAAGMHNSQYSGRQILDMAARATGKAYKRGQYEQAVNDIITILAA' A
#
# COMPACT_ATOMS: atom_id res chain seq x y z
N MET A 1 -0.35 -17.78 -25.79
CA MET A 1 -1.37 -17.29 -24.83
C MET A 1 -0.67 -17.02 -23.52
N THR A 2 -0.32 -15.77 -23.23
CA THR A 2 0.36 -15.39 -21.99
C THR A 2 -0.67 -15.28 -20.88
N THR A 3 -0.64 -16.20 -19.91
CA THR A 3 -1.45 -16.10 -18.70
C THR A 3 -0.82 -15.06 -17.78
N ILE A 4 -1.47 -13.91 -17.63
CA ILE A 4 -1.11 -12.93 -16.61
C ILE A 4 -1.57 -13.51 -15.26
N ILE A 5 -0.62 -14.08 -14.52
CA ILE A 5 -0.87 -14.55 -13.15
C ILE A 5 -1.02 -13.30 -12.29
N GLN A 6 -2.26 -12.93 -11.95
CA GLN A 6 -2.51 -11.85 -11.02
C GLN A 6 -2.08 -12.31 -9.62
N PRO A 7 -1.16 -11.59 -8.94
CA PRO A 7 -0.75 -11.98 -7.60
C PRO A 7 -1.94 -11.88 -6.66
N ASP A 8 -2.00 -12.80 -5.69
CA ASP A 8 -3.05 -12.82 -4.67
C ASP A 8 -3.23 -11.43 -4.04
N ARG A 9 -4.48 -10.97 -3.93
CA ARG A 9 -4.80 -9.64 -3.41
C ARG A 9 -4.22 -9.43 -2.01
N ARG A 10 -4.18 -10.47 -1.17
CA ARG A 10 -3.59 -10.39 0.18
C ARG A 10 -2.09 -10.17 0.11
N LEU A 11 -1.41 -10.84 -0.82
CA LEU A 11 0.03 -10.68 -1.02
C LEU A 11 0.38 -9.26 -1.49
N GLN A 12 -0.41 -8.68 -2.39
CA GLN A 12 -0.25 -7.27 -2.80
C GLN A 12 -0.41 -6.30 -1.61
N LEU A 13 -1.40 -6.53 -0.73
CA LEU A 13 -1.62 -5.71 0.46
C LEU A 13 -0.45 -5.80 1.47
N VAL A 14 0.17 -6.98 1.62
CA VAL A 14 1.34 -7.16 2.50
C VAL A 14 2.53 -6.34 2.01
N PHE A 15 2.82 -6.37 0.70
CA PHE A 15 3.90 -5.56 0.13
C PHE A 15 3.60 -4.06 0.20
N LEU A 16 2.35 -3.67 -0.03
CA LEU A 16 1.94 -2.27 0.09
C LEU A 16 2.08 -1.75 1.53
N LYS A 17 1.72 -2.58 2.52
CA LYS A 17 1.94 -2.29 3.94
C LYS A 17 3.43 -2.07 4.24
N ALA A 18 4.30 -2.96 3.75
CA ALA A 18 5.73 -2.83 3.98
C ALA A 18 6.29 -1.53 3.39
N HIS A 19 5.89 -1.19 2.15
CA HIS A 19 6.28 0.07 1.51
C HIS A 19 5.83 1.31 2.29
N LEU A 20 4.58 1.33 2.76
CA LEU A 20 4.09 2.45 3.56
C LEU A 20 4.83 2.60 4.90
N ARG A 21 5.22 1.49 5.55
CA ARG A 21 6.05 1.54 6.76
C ARG A 21 7.45 2.09 6.48
N CYS A 22 8.06 1.72 5.36
CA CYS A 22 9.33 2.30 4.93
C CYS A 22 9.21 3.81 4.69
N LEU A 23 8.15 4.26 4.01
CA LEU A 23 7.88 5.68 3.80
C LEU A 23 7.64 6.45 5.12
N ALA A 24 6.90 5.86 6.05
CA ALA A 24 6.69 6.43 7.39
C ALA A 24 8.02 6.60 8.15
N ALA A 25 8.95 5.67 7.98
CA ALA A 25 10.31 5.73 8.53
C ALA A 25 11.26 6.66 7.75
N GLY A 26 10.79 7.36 6.70
CA GLY A 26 11.61 8.24 5.86
C GLY A 26 12.50 7.50 4.85
N MET A 27 12.32 6.19 4.67
CA MET A 27 13.09 5.37 3.74
C MET A 27 12.40 5.33 2.37
N HIS A 28 12.98 6.04 1.39
CA HIS A 28 12.53 6.06 0.01
C HIS A 28 13.22 4.98 -0.83
N ASN A 29 12.90 3.71 -0.55
CA ASN A 29 13.49 2.55 -1.25
C ASN A 29 12.69 2.11 -2.49
N SER A 30 11.56 2.75 -2.78
CA SER A 30 10.68 2.43 -3.90
C SER A 30 10.93 3.35 -5.10
N GLN A 31 10.84 2.81 -6.32
CA GLN A 31 10.76 3.62 -7.55
C GLN A 31 9.48 4.47 -7.59
N TYR A 32 8.47 4.11 -6.79
CA TYR A 32 7.24 4.86 -6.63
C TYR A 32 7.39 6.01 -5.62
N SER A 33 6.83 7.16 -5.98
CA SER A 33 6.68 8.29 -5.07
C SER A 33 5.68 7.95 -3.95
N GLY A 34 5.85 8.60 -2.79
CA GLY A 34 4.90 8.42 -1.67
C GLY A 34 3.45 8.74 -2.04
N ARG A 35 3.22 9.65 -2.99
CA ARG A 35 1.88 9.94 -3.54
C ARG A 35 1.30 8.73 -4.30
N GLN A 36 2.09 8.11 -5.16
CA GLN A 36 1.65 6.93 -5.92
C GLN A 36 1.33 5.75 -4.99
N ILE A 37 2.13 5.56 -3.93
CA ILE A 37 1.88 4.50 -2.95
C ILE A 37 0.60 4.78 -2.14
N LEU A 38 0.36 6.04 -1.76
CA LEU A 38 -0.90 6.44 -1.13
C LEU A 38 -2.11 6.25 -2.05
N ASP A 39 -1.96 6.54 -3.36
CA ASP A 39 -3.02 6.29 -4.34
C ASP A 39 -3.30 4.79 -4.49
N MET A 40 -2.28 3.93 -4.47
CA MET A 40 -2.45 2.48 -4.47
C MET A 40 -3.17 2.01 -3.19
N ALA A 41 -2.80 2.54 -2.02
CA ALA A 41 -3.46 2.25 -0.76
C ALA A 41 -4.93 2.72 -0.77
N ALA A 42 -5.19 3.88 -1.36
CA ALA A 42 -6.54 4.42 -1.50
C ALA A 42 -7.43 3.53 -2.36
N ARG A 43 -6.91 3.02 -3.49
CA ARG A 43 -7.63 2.05 -4.34
C ARG A 43 -7.91 0.74 -3.60
N ALA A 44 -6.98 0.29 -2.77
CA ALA A 44 -7.11 -0.98 -2.05
C ALA A 44 -8.10 -0.91 -0.87
N THR A 45 -8.13 0.24 -0.18
CA THR A 45 -8.93 0.47 1.05
C THR A 45 -10.24 1.21 0.80
N GLY A 46 -10.39 1.87 -0.35
CA GLY A 46 -11.52 2.75 -0.67
C GLY A 46 -11.46 4.12 0.03
N LYS A 47 -10.38 4.44 0.74
CA LYS A 47 -10.22 5.69 1.50
C LYS A 47 -9.21 6.62 0.84
N ALA A 48 -9.51 7.91 0.76
CA ALA A 48 -8.56 8.90 0.27
C ALA A 48 -7.60 9.33 1.39
N TYR A 49 -6.30 9.27 1.12
CA TYR A 49 -5.25 9.69 2.06
C TYR A 49 -4.59 11.00 1.59
N LYS A 50 -4.28 11.89 2.53
CA LYS A 50 -3.48 13.09 2.29
C LYS A 50 -1.99 12.77 2.35
N ARG A 51 -1.17 13.64 1.75
CA ARG A 51 0.30 13.53 1.79
C ARG A 51 0.78 13.45 3.26
N GLY A 52 1.56 12.42 3.58
CA GLY A 52 2.08 12.20 4.93
C GLY A 52 1.22 11.30 5.83
N GLN A 53 0.01 10.92 5.41
CA GLN A 53 -0.85 10.00 6.17
C GLN A 53 -0.48 8.51 5.96
N TYR A 54 0.81 8.20 6.06
CA TYR A 54 1.31 6.84 5.81
C TYR A 54 0.89 5.86 6.91
N GLU A 55 0.95 6.27 8.18
CA GLU A 55 0.57 5.41 9.32
C GLU A 55 -0.92 5.05 9.31
N GLN A 56 -1.78 6.01 8.94
CA GLN A 56 -3.21 5.78 8.79
C GLN A 56 -3.50 4.75 7.70
N ALA A 57 -2.85 4.90 6.53
CA ALA A 57 -2.96 3.93 5.44
C ALA A 57 -2.46 2.53 5.81
N VAL A 58 -1.41 2.42 6.64
CA VAL A 58 -0.93 1.14 7.17
C VAL A 58 -2.00 0.48 8.05
N ASN A 59 -2.60 1.21 8.97
CA ASN A 59 -3.61 0.68 9.89
C ASN A 59 -4.87 0.20 9.15
N ASP A 60 -5.30 0.95 8.13
CA ASP A 60 -6.43 0.56 7.29
C ASP A 60 -6.15 -0.72 6.51
N ILE A 61 -4.93 -0.86 5.95
CA ILE A 61 -4.52 -2.10 5.28
C ILE A 61 -4.43 -3.28 6.27
N ILE A 62 -3.95 -3.06 7.50
CA ILE A 62 -3.92 -4.10 8.54
C ILE A 62 -5.33 -4.58 8.86
N THR A 63 -6.28 -3.65 8.96
CA THR A 63 -7.69 -3.98 9.23
C THR A 63 -8.27 -4.86 8.13
N ILE A 64 -7.96 -4.58 6.86
CA ILE A 64 -8.40 -5.39 5.71
C ILE A 64 -7.70 -6.77 5.69
N LEU A 65 -6.44 -6.85 6.09
CA LEU A 65 -5.71 -8.11 6.14
C LEU A 65 -6.18 -9.03 7.29
N ALA A 66 -6.64 -8.44 8.40
CA ALA A 66 -7.17 -9.15 9.55
C ALA A 66 -8.63 -9.64 9.37
N ALA A 67 -9.36 -9.02 8.43
CA ALA A 67 -10.68 -9.48 7.96
C ALA A 67 -10.53 -10.66 6.97
#